data_AF-A0A1Y0C1Y4-F1
#
_entry.id   AF-A0A1Y0C1Y4-F1
#
_cell.length_a   1.000
_cell.length_b   1.000
_cell.length_c   1.000
_cell.angle_alpha   90.00
_cell.angle_beta   90.00
_cell.angle_gamma   90.00
#
_symmetry.space_group_name_H-M   'P 1'
#
loop_
_entity.id
_entity.type
_entity.pdbx_description
1 polymer ?
#
loop_
_entity_poly.entity_id
_entity_poly.type
_entity_poly.pdbx_seq_one_letter_code
_entity_poly.pdbx_strand_id
1 'polypeptide(L)'
;MDQENTMKDWEQPYTDAANEILREAESARAKFAPFNSSHEGYAVIAEELDELWDDVKGNDVPHAIEEAVQVGAMALRFIADMRAKYGRLSDGALARIAREAEADR
;
A
#
# COMPACT_ATOMS: atom_id res chain seq x y z
N MET A 1 35.16 -1.33 -23.97
CA MET A 1 34.57 -0.75 -22.75
C MET A 1 33.10 -1.05 -22.86
N ASP A 2 32.70 -2.26 -22.50
CA ASP A 2 31.28 -2.63 -22.45
C ASP A 2 31.02 -3.06 -21.00
N GLN A 3 30.48 -2.12 -20.22
CA GLN A 3 29.89 -2.48 -18.94
C GLN A 3 28.50 -3.02 -19.26
N GLU A 4 28.42 -4.34 -19.44
CA GLU A 4 27.17 -5.07 -19.51
C GLU A 4 26.39 -4.83 -18.21
N ASN A 5 25.35 -3.99 -18.30
CA ASN A 5 24.39 -3.76 -17.24
C ASN A 5 23.56 -5.04 -17.06
N THR A 6 24.10 -5.98 -16.30
CA THR A 6 23.42 -7.22 -15.90
C THR A 6 22.45 -6.89 -14.77
N MET A 7 21.23 -6.50 -15.13
CA MET A 7 20.11 -6.52 -14.18
C MET A 7 20.02 -7.91 -13.58
N LYS A 8 19.86 -8.00 -12.26
CA LYS A 8 19.75 -9.30 -11.60
C LYS A 8 18.44 -9.96 -12.03
N ASP A 9 18.41 -11.28 -12.17
CA ASP A 9 17.22 -12.03 -12.63
C ASP A 9 15.95 -11.76 -11.81
N TRP A 10 16.10 -11.32 -10.56
CA TRP A 10 14.99 -10.97 -9.66
C TRP A 10 14.61 -9.49 -9.70
N GLU A 11 15.35 -8.61 -10.35
CA GLU A 11 15.09 -7.17 -10.27
C GLU A 11 13.89 -6.75 -11.13
N GLN A 12 13.75 -7.34 -12.32
CA GLN A 12 12.66 -7.02 -13.25
C GLN A 12 11.28 -7.41 -12.70
N PRO A 13 11.05 -8.65 -12.19
CA PRO A 13 9.73 -9.04 -11.69
C PRO A 13 9.27 -8.18 -10.50
N TYR A 14 10.18 -7.77 -9.61
CA TYR A 14 9.84 -6.91 -8.48
C TYR A 14 9.57 -5.47 -8.92
N THR A 15 10.28 -5.00 -9.95
CA THR A 15 9.99 -3.70 -10.58
C THR A 15 8.60 -3.71 -11.22
N ASP A 16 8.25 -4.79 -11.93
CA ASP A 16 6.94 -4.95 -12.55
C ASP A 16 5.82 -4.97 -11.50
N ALA A 17 5.98 -5.77 -10.43
CA ALA A 17 5.03 -5.81 -9.31
C ALA A 17 4.87 -4.43 -8.62
N ALA A 18 5.96 -3.70 -8.42
CA ALA A 18 5.89 -2.36 -7.85
C ALA A 18 5.13 -1.37 -8.77
N ASN A 19 5.29 -1.50 -10.09
CA ASN A 19 4.55 -0.70 -11.06
C ASN A 19 3.06 -1.05 -11.10
N GLU A 20 2.70 -2.33 -10.94
CA GLU A 20 1.31 -2.78 -10.84
C GLU A 20 0.64 -2.20 -9.59
N ILE A 21 1.31 -2.27 -8.43
CA ILE A 21 0.85 -1.64 -7.19
C ILE A 21 0.60 -0.15 -7.38
N LEU A 22 1.52 0.56 -8.04
CA LEU A 22 1.37 1.99 -8.30
C LEU A 22 0.14 2.28 -9.18
N ARG A 23 -0.02 1.53 -10.28
CA ARG A 23 -1.16 1.69 -11.20
C ARG A 23 -2.49 1.42 -10.51
N GLU A 24 -2.55 0.38 -9.67
CA GLU A 24 -3.77 0.07 -8.94
C GLU A 24 -4.09 1.16 -7.91
N ALA A 25 -3.09 1.69 -7.21
CA ALA A 25 -3.30 2.83 -6.30
C ALA A 25 -3.82 4.08 -7.03
N GLU A 26 -3.30 4.39 -8.22
CA GLU A 26 -3.76 5.49 -9.08
C GLU A 26 -5.20 5.26 -9.57
N SER A 27 -5.50 4.04 -10.03
CA SER A 27 -6.83 3.60 -10.46
C SER A 27 -7.86 3.74 -9.34
N ALA A 28 -7.58 3.17 -8.17
CA ALA A 28 -8.43 3.29 -6.99
C ALA A 28 -8.58 4.74 -6.55
N ARG A 29 -7.51 5.55 -6.62
CA ARG A 29 -7.58 6.97 -6.29
C ARG A 29 -8.46 7.77 -7.25
N ALA A 30 -8.54 7.40 -8.52
CA ALA A 30 -9.44 8.03 -9.48
C ALA A 30 -10.91 7.69 -9.20
N LYS A 31 -11.19 6.52 -8.61
CA LYS A 31 -12.54 6.03 -8.32
C LYS A 31 -13.05 6.45 -6.94
N PHE A 32 -12.18 6.52 -5.94
CA PHE A 32 -12.53 6.72 -4.54
C PHE A 32 -11.89 7.95 -3.93
N ALA A 33 -12.62 8.61 -3.03
CA ALA A 33 -12.11 9.74 -2.27
C ALA A 33 -10.94 9.31 -1.36
N PRO A 34 -10.08 10.26 -0.92
CA PRO A 34 -9.11 10.00 0.14
C PRO A 34 -9.77 9.44 1.39
N PHE A 35 -9.08 8.51 2.05
CA PHE A 35 -9.55 7.96 3.33
C PHE A 35 -9.86 9.08 4.34
N ASN A 36 -11.02 8.99 5.00
CA ASN A 36 -11.42 9.99 5.99
C ASN A 36 -10.70 9.81 7.32
N SER A 37 -10.17 8.62 7.61
CA SER A 37 -9.41 8.34 8.83
C SER A 37 -8.42 7.19 8.66
N SER A 38 -7.51 7.04 9.61
CA SER A 38 -6.64 5.86 9.69
C SER A 38 -7.41 4.56 9.92
N HIS A 39 -8.54 4.59 10.64
CA HIS A 39 -9.36 3.40 10.85
C HIS A 39 -10.03 2.96 9.54
N GLU A 40 -10.55 3.89 8.75
CA GLU A 40 -11.10 3.59 7.43
C GLU A 40 -10.04 3.03 6.49
N GLY A 41 -8.87 3.67 6.41
CA GLY A 41 -7.79 3.16 5.56
C GLY A 41 -7.29 1.78 6.00
N TYR A 42 -7.22 1.52 7.30
CA TYR A 42 -6.89 0.19 7.82
C TYR A 42 -7.98 -0.84 7.48
N ALA A 43 -9.26 -0.49 7.63
CA ALA A 43 -10.35 -1.39 7.32
C ALA A 43 -10.32 -1.85 5.86
N VAL A 44 -10.03 -0.94 4.92
CA VAL A 44 -9.87 -1.28 3.51
C VAL A 44 -8.66 -2.19 3.29
N ILE A 45 -7.49 -1.90 3.88
CA ILE A 45 -6.33 -2.81 3.78
C ILE A 45 -6.65 -4.21 4.35
N ALA A 46 -7.40 -4.26 5.45
CA ALA A 46 -7.78 -5.52 6.08
C ALA A 46 -8.72 -6.34 5.19
N GLU A 47 -9.63 -5.69 4.49
CA GLU A 47 -10.52 -6.32 3.50
C GLU A 47 -9.69 -6.98 2.37
N GLU A 48 -8.79 -6.23 1.73
CA GLU A 48 -7.92 -6.80 0.67
C GLU A 48 -7.04 -7.97 1.20
N LEU A 49 -6.61 -7.88 2.47
CA LEU A 49 -5.78 -8.92 3.08
C LEU A 49 -6.59 -10.20 3.38
N ASP A 50 -7.85 -10.06 3.76
CA ASP A 50 -8.76 -11.18 3.99
C ASP A 50 -9.08 -11.88 2.65
N GLU A 51 -9.29 -11.11 1.56
CA GLU A 51 -9.50 -11.66 0.21
C GLU A 51 -8.25 -12.40 -0.29
N LEU A 52 -7.07 -11.79 -0.17
CA LEU A 52 -5.79 -12.46 -0.43
C LEU A 52 -5.67 -13.78 0.35
N TRP A 53 -6.05 -13.78 1.63
CA TRP A 53 -5.96 -14.97 2.45
C TRP A 53 -6.97 -16.06 2.03
N ASP A 54 -8.17 -15.67 1.62
CA ASP A 54 -9.18 -16.58 1.08
C ASP A 54 -8.69 -17.25 -0.21
N ASP A 55 -8.07 -16.52 -1.13
CA ASP A 55 -7.52 -17.09 -2.37
C ASP A 55 -6.33 -18.00 -2.12
N VAL A 56 -5.44 -17.65 -1.19
CA VAL A 56 -4.33 -18.52 -0.77
C VAL A 56 -4.85 -19.84 -0.20
N LYS A 57 -5.88 -19.79 0.65
CA LYS A 57 -6.52 -21.01 1.17
C LYS A 57 -7.23 -21.80 0.07
N GLY A 58 -7.80 -21.10 -0.91
CA GLY A 58 -8.45 -21.67 -2.10
C GLY A 58 -7.47 -22.24 -3.12
N ASN A 59 -6.17 -21.96 -2.98
CA ASN A 59 -5.14 -22.26 -3.98
C ASN A 59 -5.43 -21.60 -5.35
N ASP A 60 -6.06 -20.42 -5.34
CA ASP A 60 -6.27 -19.58 -6.52
C ASP A 60 -5.09 -18.61 -6.68
N VAL A 61 -3.99 -19.12 -7.23
CA VAL A 61 -2.74 -18.35 -7.34
C VAL A 61 -2.88 -17.08 -8.19
N PRO A 62 -3.57 -17.09 -9.35
CA PRO A 62 -3.77 -15.86 -10.13
C PRO A 62 -4.50 -14.77 -9.34
N HIS A 63 -5.61 -15.10 -8.68
CA HIS A 63 -6.38 -14.11 -7.92
C HIS A 63 -5.61 -13.64 -6.68
N ALA A 64 -4.92 -14.54 -5.98
CA ALA A 64 -4.03 -14.16 -4.88
C ALA A 64 -2.92 -13.17 -5.29
N ILE A 65 -2.42 -13.22 -6.53
CA ILE A 65 -1.46 -12.22 -7.02
C ILE A 65 -2.16 -10.87 -7.22
N GLU A 66 -3.35 -10.86 -7.79
CA GLU A 66 -4.17 -9.65 -7.96
C GLU A 66 -4.49 -9.02 -6.60
N GLU A 67 -4.93 -9.79 -5.61
CA GLU A 67 -5.21 -9.30 -4.26
C GLU A 67 -3.95 -8.82 -3.53
N ALA A 68 -2.79 -9.46 -3.74
CA ALA A 68 -1.53 -8.94 -3.20
C ALA A 68 -1.16 -7.56 -3.78
N VAL A 69 -1.44 -7.33 -5.07
CA VAL A 69 -1.29 -6.01 -5.70
C VAL A 69 -2.26 -5.00 -5.07
N GLN A 70 -3.52 -5.38 -4.82
CA GLN A 70 -4.51 -4.53 -4.16
C GLN A 70 -4.10 -4.17 -2.72
N VAL A 71 -3.61 -5.13 -1.92
CA VAL A 71 -3.02 -4.89 -0.58
C VAL A 71 -1.89 -3.86 -0.66
N GLY A 72 -0.94 -4.04 -1.58
CA GLY A 72 0.16 -3.12 -1.79
C GLY A 72 -0.32 -1.72 -2.19
N ALA A 73 -1.33 -1.65 -3.07
CA ALA A 73 -1.93 -0.41 -3.53
C ALA A 73 -2.64 0.33 -2.40
N MET A 74 -3.40 -0.37 -1.56
CA MET A 74 -4.11 0.22 -0.43
C MET A 74 -3.14 0.69 0.67
N ALA A 75 -2.03 -0.02 0.88
CA ALA A 75 -0.94 0.45 1.73
C ALA A 75 -0.30 1.75 1.20
N LEU A 76 -0.02 1.83 -0.11
CA LEU A 76 0.51 3.04 -0.74
C LEU A 76 -0.48 4.21 -0.61
N ARG A 77 -1.77 3.97 -0.85
CA ARG A 77 -2.84 4.95 -0.65
C ARG A 77 -2.95 5.40 0.80
N PHE A 78 -2.87 4.48 1.77
CA PHE A 78 -2.90 4.82 3.18
C PHE A 78 -1.79 5.81 3.53
N ILE A 79 -0.55 5.53 3.11
CA ILE A 79 0.58 6.42 3.33
C ILE A 79 0.32 7.79 2.70
N ALA A 80 -0.09 7.83 1.43
CA ALA A 80 -0.29 9.07 0.68
C ALA A 80 -1.44 9.91 1.26
N ASP A 81 -2.60 9.29 1.50
CA ASP A 81 -3.81 9.95 1.98
C ASP A 81 -3.65 10.42 3.43
N MET A 82 -3.03 9.61 4.29
CA MET A 82 -2.74 10.02 5.67
C MET A 82 -1.70 11.13 5.71
N ARG A 83 -0.65 11.10 4.88
CA ARG A 83 0.30 12.22 4.76
C ARG A 83 -0.38 13.48 4.22
N ALA A 84 -1.25 13.38 3.22
CA ALA A 84 -1.97 14.54 2.70
C ALA A 84 -2.93 15.15 3.73
N LYS A 85 -3.51 14.32 4.61
CA LYS A 85 -4.44 14.75 5.66
C LYS A 85 -3.71 15.31 6.89
N TYR A 86 -2.74 14.57 7.41
CA TYR A 86 -2.02 14.89 8.65
C TYR A 86 -0.71 15.63 8.44
N GLY A 87 -0.07 15.53 7.27
CA GLY A 87 1.13 16.32 6.92
C GLY A 87 0.83 17.77 6.55
N ARG A 88 -0.46 18.13 6.38
CA ARG A 88 -0.90 19.55 6.48
C ARG A 88 -0.83 20.09 7.90
N LEU A 89 -0.69 19.22 8.90
CA LEU A 89 -0.23 19.60 10.22
C LEU A 89 1.30 19.47 10.16
N SER A 90 2.04 20.57 10.37
CA SER A 90 3.52 20.65 10.30
C SER A 90 4.22 19.42 10.91
N ASP A 91 5.46 19.08 10.50
CA ASP A 91 6.28 17.94 11.01
C ASP A 91 6.19 17.68 12.53
N GLY A 92 5.95 18.70 13.35
CA GLY A 92 5.68 18.57 14.78
C GLY A 92 4.39 17.82 15.18
N ALA A 93 3.41 17.70 14.29
CA ALA A 93 2.10 17.11 14.56
C ALA A 93 2.08 15.59 14.40
N LEU A 94 2.75 15.05 13.38
CA LEU A 94 2.96 13.59 13.28
C LEU A 94 3.79 13.09 14.47
N ALA A 95 4.83 13.83 14.85
CA ALA A 95 5.61 13.53 16.05
C ALA A 95 4.79 13.64 17.34
N ARG A 96 3.77 14.52 17.39
CA ARG A 96 2.87 14.65 18.54
C ARG A 96 1.87 13.49 18.63
N ILE A 97 1.25 13.12 17.51
CA ILE A 97 0.32 11.98 17.45
C ILE A 97 1.04 10.68 17.81
N ALA A 98 2.28 10.50 17.32
CA ALA A 98 3.11 9.35 17.69
C ALA A 98 3.36 9.27 19.21
N ARG A 99 3.67 10.40 19.85
CA ARG A 99 3.87 10.48 21.32
C ARG A 99 2.58 10.22 22.12
N GLU A 100 1.43 10.69 21.64
CA GLU A 100 0.15 10.47 22.30
C GLU A 100 -0.29 9.00 22.20
N ALA A 101 -0.11 8.36 21.04
CA ALA A 101 -0.43 6.94 20.84
C ALA A 101 0.48 5.98 21.66
N GLU A 102 1.71 6.38 21.99
CA GLU A 102 2.61 5.64 22.87
C GLU A 102 2.24 5.76 24.35
N ALA A 103 1.58 6.85 24.76
CA ALA A 103 1.14 7.06 26.14
C ALA A 103 -0.11 6.27 26.51
N ASP A 104 -0.89 5.82 25.51
CA ASP A 104 -2.14 5.09 25.66
C ASP A 104 -1.99 3.55 25.50
N ARG A 105 -0.76 3.04 25.33
CA ARG A 105 -0.43 1.59 25.29
C ARG A 105 0.08 1.10 26.64
#